data_AF-A0A832ESF2-F1
#
_entry.id   AF-A0A832ESF2-F1
#
_cell.length_a   1.000
_cell.length_b   1.000
_cell.length_c   1.000
_cell.angle_alpha   90.00
_cell.angle_beta   90.00
_cell.angle_gamma   90.00
#
_symmetry.space_group_name_H-M   'P 1'
#
loop_
_entity.id
_entity.type
_entity.pdbx_description
1 polymer ?
#
loop_
_entity_poly.entity_id
_entity_poly.type
_entity_poly.pdbx_seq_one_letter_code
_entity_poly.pdbx_strand_id
1 'polypeptide(L)'
;MAQRTRVHPVRRIEPGARADRSPGARLTCAVLSASPEEWVGVDLATGAFVRTRHGSPAPATADEAAGPVGNPDSSTSWAPLDIAVVPVGEDLDPPDPARPEAVTLAGDLVPSGRLRRRAARRLLRRLAAPELSGGTVLGTRGPSIAYVDLEMHSPSVVVLSTAPRLLECHVRPDGAAACSFTWAGTTQALPLLDGRLRRAVLERPQRPLDIPEVAGAVGGRPAFLVVGLTAVRNGHVPKAVLAVLSR
;
A
#
# COMPACT_ATOMS: atom_id res chain seq x y z
N MET A 1 -9.78 4.32 29.07
CA MET A 1 -10.70 4.81 28.03
C MET A 1 -9.89 5.57 26.98
N ALA A 2 -9.62 4.99 25.81
CA ALA A 2 -8.89 5.69 24.75
C ALA A 2 -9.78 6.78 24.14
N GLN A 3 -9.35 8.05 24.25
CA GLN A 3 -9.99 9.17 23.56
C GLN A 3 -9.89 8.95 22.05
N ARG A 4 -11.03 8.78 21.38
CA ARG A 4 -11.11 8.78 19.92
C ARG A 4 -10.88 10.19 19.40
N THR A 5 -9.63 10.51 19.05
CA THR A 5 -9.29 11.79 18.43
C THR A 5 -10.00 11.91 17.07
N ARG A 6 -10.77 12.97 16.88
CA ARG A 6 -11.39 13.25 15.57
C ARG A 6 -10.31 13.74 14.61
N VAL A 7 -9.75 12.83 13.83
CA VAL A 7 -8.80 13.19 12.78
C VAL A 7 -9.56 13.72 11.56
N HIS A 8 -9.28 14.96 11.19
CA HIS A 8 -9.80 15.57 9.96
C HIS A 8 -8.75 15.45 8.86
N PRO A 9 -8.99 14.68 7.79
CA PRO A 9 -8.03 14.58 6.69
C PRO A 9 -7.89 15.94 5.99
N VAL A 10 -6.69 16.23 5.48
CA VAL A 10 -6.40 17.52 4.83
C VAL A 10 -7.38 17.81 3.71
N ARG A 11 -7.72 19.09 3.59
CA ARG A 11 -8.66 19.61 2.60
C ARG A 11 -8.08 19.63 1.18
N ARG A 12 -6.75 19.56 1.02
CA ARG A 12 -6.00 19.54 -0.24
C ARG A 12 -4.82 18.56 -0.11
N ILE A 13 -4.55 17.77 -1.16
CA ILE A 13 -3.35 16.93 -1.25
C ILE A 13 -2.50 17.58 -2.32
N GLU A 14 -1.25 17.86 -2.00
CA GLU A 14 -0.29 18.40 -2.96
C GLU A 14 0.52 17.24 -3.53
N PRO A 15 0.52 17.02 -4.86
CA PRO A 15 1.38 16.03 -5.49
C PRO A 15 2.84 16.29 -5.08
N GLY A 16 3.54 15.25 -4.63
CA GLY A 16 4.92 15.37 -4.16
C GLY A 16 5.10 15.92 -2.74
N ALA A 17 4.00 16.13 -2.00
CA ALA A 17 4.09 16.43 -0.56
C ALA A 17 4.90 15.34 0.16
N ARG A 18 5.72 15.77 1.12
CA ARG A 18 6.55 14.88 1.94
C ARG A 18 6.05 14.92 3.38
N ALA A 19 5.96 13.75 4.00
CA ALA A 19 5.71 13.66 5.44
C ALA A 19 6.92 14.20 6.21
N ASP A 20 6.68 14.65 7.44
CA ASP A 20 7.76 14.97 8.37
C ASP A 20 8.46 13.67 8.80
N ARG A 21 9.74 13.55 8.43
CA ARG A 21 10.56 12.37 8.71
C ARG A 21 11.63 12.65 9.76
N SER A 22 11.54 13.78 10.47
CA SER A 22 12.46 14.08 11.54
C SER A 22 12.31 13.06 12.68
N PRO A 23 13.41 12.55 13.26
CA PRO A 23 13.35 11.66 14.41
C PRO A 23 12.52 12.27 15.54
N GLY A 24 11.62 11.48 16.13
CA GLY A 24 10.67 11.93 17.16
C GLY A 24 9.36 12.51 16.62
N ALA A 25 9.22 12.73 15.30
CA ALA A 25 7.96 13.13 14.70
C ALA A 25 6.87 12.06 14.90
N ARG A 26 5.60 12.49 14.89
CA ARG A 26 4.43 11.61 15.02
C ARG A 26 3.47 11.86 13.88
N LEU A 27 3.47 10.96 12.90
CA LEU A 27 2.58 11.06 11.75
C LEU A 27 1.25 10.41 12.08
N THR A 28 0.15 11.01 11.63
CA THR A 28 -1.19 10.40 11.76
C THR A 28 -1.59 9.87 10.40
N CYS A 29 -1.43 8.59 10.18
CA CYS A 29 -1.55 7.99 8.86
C CYS A 29 -2.83 7.16 8.72
N ALA A 30 -3.46 7.22 7.55
CA ALA A 30 -4.41 6.20 7.15
C ALA A 30 -3.66 5.05 6.48
N VAL A 31 -3.89 3.82 6.95
CA VAL A 31 -3.30 2.61 6.40
C VAL A 31 -3.89 2.34 5.01
N LEU A 32 -3.04 2.07 4.03
CA LEU A 32 -3.43 1.64 2.69
C LEU A 32 -3.15 0.16 2.47
N SER A 33 -1.96 -0.30 2.88
CA SER A 33 -1.58 -1.71 2.89
C SER A 33 -0.79 -2.01 4.16
N ALA A 34 -0.98 -3.21 4.69
CA ALA A 34 -0.20 -3.75 5.78
C ALA A 34 0.08 -5.22 5.49
N SER A 35 1.36 -5.56 5.42
CA SER A 35 1.88 -6.91 5.23
C SER A 35 3.11 -7.10 6.14
N PRO A 36 3.52 -8.34 6.42
CA PRO A 36 4.72 -8.59 7.23
C PRO A 36 6.00 -7.97 6.67
N GLU A 37 6.07 -7.75 5.35
CA GLU A 37 7.25 -7.17 4.71
C GLU A 37 7.19 -5.64 4.62
N GLU A 38 5.98 -5.08 4.67
CA GLU A 38 5.77 -3.68 4.36
C GLU A 38 4.43 -3.15 4.87
N TRP A 39 4.49 -1.95 5.44
CA TRP A 39 3.34 -1.11 5.69
C TRP A 39 3.39 0.14 4.81
N VAL A 40 2.23 0.49 4.26
CA VAL A 40 2.00 1.67 3.41
C VAL A 40 0.84 2.44 3.98
N GLY A 41 1.04 3.74 4.20
CA GLY A 41 -0.01 4.64 4.60
C GLY A 41 0.06 5.98 3.90
N VAL A 42 -0.87 6.85 4.25
CA VAL A 42 -0.87 8.26 3.86
C VAL A 42 -0.99 9.11 5.10
N ASP A 43 -0.03 10.01 5.29
CA ASP A 43 -0.11 11.02 6.33
C ASP A 43 -1.32 11.91 6.10
N LEU A 44 -2.24 11.94 7.06
CA LEU A 44 -3.49 12.66 6.96
C LEU A 44 -3.31 14.17 7.09
N ALA A 45 -2.14 14.66 7.52
CA ALA A 45 -1.77 16.06 7.65
C ALA A 45 -1.12 16.68 6.41
N THR A 46 -0.58 15.86 5.49
CA THR A 46 0.03 16.35 4.25
C THR A 46 -0.55 15.71 2.99
N GLY A 47 -1.14 14.52 3.13
CA GLY A 47 -1.51 13.65 2.00
C GLY A 47 -0.33 12.93 1.38
N ALA A 48 0.88 13.02 1.97
CA ALA A 48 2.06 12.30 1.53
C ALA A 48 1.94 10.80 1.79
N PHE A 49 2.47 9.98 0.88
CA PHE A 49 2.67 8.56 1.16
C PHE A 49 3.74 8.38 2.24
N VAL A 50 3.60 7.31 3.01
CA VAL A 50 4.55 6.88 4.04
C VAL A 50 4.70 5.38 3.90
N ARG A 51 5.94 4.90 3.83
CA ARG A 51 6.25 3.46 3.79
C ARG A 51 7.16 3.10 4.94
N THR A 52 7.06 1.88 5.45
CA THR A 52 8.11 1.37 6.34
C THR A 52 9.37 1.06 5.56
N ARG A 53 10.52 1.31 6.18
CA ARG A 53 11.80 0.87 5.64
C ARG A 53 11.88 -0.66 5.59
N HIS A 54 12.62 -1.18 4.60
CA HIS A 54 12.98 -2.59 4.58
C HIS A 54 13.71 -2.99 5.86
N GLY A 55 13.36 -4.16 6.42
CA GLY A 55 14.01 -4.70 7.62
C GLY A 55 13.61 -4.01 8.93
N SER A 56 12.89 -2.88 8.89
CA SER A 56 12.17 -2.41 10.08
C SER A 56 11.06 -3.41 10.40
N PRO A 57 10.85 -3.79 11.68
CA PRO A 57 9.78 -4.71 12.03
C PRO A 57 8.46 -4.13 11.55
N ALA A 58 7.81 -4.79 10.59
CA ALA A 58 6.47 -4.41 10.18
C ALA A 58 5.51 -4.73 11.34
N PRO A 59 4.44 -3.94 11.54
CA PRO A 59 3.42 -4.29 12.50
C PRO A 59 2.77 -5.62 12.11
N ALA A 60 2.60 -6.54 13.08
CA ALA A 60 2.11 -7.89 12.82
C ALA A 60 0.73 -7.89 12.12
N THR A 61 0.50 -8.85 11.24
CA THR A 61 -0.79 -9.03 10.55
C THR A 61 -1.58 -10.20 11.14
N ALA A 62 -2.91 -10.22 10.95
CA ALA A 62 -3.81 -11.26 11.48
C ALA A 62 -3.42 -12.71 11.16
N ASP A 63 -2.56 -12.94 10.17
CA ASP A 63 -2.18 -14.28 9.73
C ASP A 63 -1.03 -14.91 10.53
N GLU A 64 -0.29 -14.14 11.32
CA GLU A 64 0.93 -14.61 11.99
C GLU A 64 0.74 -15.01 13.46
N ALA A 65 -0.48 -14.99 13.98
CA ALA A 65 -0.79 -15.39 15.36
C ALA A 65 -0.64 -16.91 15.66
N ALA A 66 0.01 -17.69 14.77
CA ALA A 66 0.12 -19.14 14.85
C ALA A 66 1.56 -19.71 14.75
N GLY A 67 2.61 -18.89 14.91
CA GLY A 67 4.01 -19.35 14.89
C GLY A 67 4.84 -18.85 16.10
N PRO A 68 5.87 -19.59 16.57
CA PRO A 68 6.52 -19.31 17.84
C PRO A 68 7.70 -18.32 17.71
N VAL A 69 7.85 -17.50 18.76
CA VAL A 69 8.95 -16.54 19.04
C VAL A 69 8.89 -15.20 18.29
N GLY A 70 7.75 -14.53 18.38
CA GLY A 70 7.62 -13.07 18.23
C GLY A 70 6.92 -12.50 19.46
N ASN A 71 7.29 -11.28 19.86
CA ASN A 71 6.75 -10.59 21.04
C ASN A 71 5.19 -10.65 21.06
N PRO A 72 4.54 -11.28 22.06
CA PRO A 72 3.10 -11.58 22.05
C PRO A 72 2.17 -10.35 22.07
N ASP A 73 2.71 -9.15 22.24
CA ASP A 73 1.93 -7.90 22.38
C ASP A 73 1.76 -7.08 21.09
N SER A 74 2.41 -7.42 19.96
CA SER A 74 2.30 -6.63 18.72
C SER A 74 1.23 -7.12 17.73
N SER A 75 0.25 -7.92 18.19
CA SER A 75 -0.79 -8.58 17.39
C SER A 75 -1.85 -7.67 16.74
N THR A 76 -1.56 -6.37 16.57
CA THR A 76 -2.51 -5.44 15.97
C THR A 76 -2.56 -5.63 14.46
N SER A 77 -3.50 -6.45 13.98
CA SER A 77 -3.81 -6.53 12.57
C SER A 77 -4.40 -5.22 12.05
N TRP A 78 -3.74 -4.62 11.06
CA TRP A 78 -4.19 -3.39 10.42
C TRP A 78 -5.09 -3.68 9.22
N ALA A 79 -6.34 -3.20 9.25
CA ALA A 79 -7.18 -3.19 8.08
C ALA A 79 -6.91 -1.93 7.24
N PRO A 80 -7.10 -1.98 5.90
CA PRO A 80 -7.07 -0.77 5.11
C PRO A 80 -8.05 0.28 5.64
N LEU A 81 -7.58 1.53 5.63
CA LEU A 81 -8.23 2.75 6.10
C LEU A 81 -8.36 2.89 7.62
N ASP A 82 -7.75 1.99 8.38
CA ASP A 82 -7.47 2.23 9.80
C ASP A 82 -6.53 3.43 9.96
N ILE A 83 -6.60 4.10 11.09
CA ILE A 83 -5.77 5.26 11.41
C ILE A 83 -4.76 4.84 12.46
N ALA A 84 -3.48 4.99 12.11
CA ALA A 84 -2.34 4.72 12.96
C ALA A 84 -1.60 6.04 13.27
N VAL A 85 -1.09 6.16 14.49
CA VAL A 85 -0.01 7.11 14.77
C VAL A 85 1.31 6.38 14.57
N VAL A 86 2.13 6.91 13.68
CA VAL A 86 3.43 6.37 13.27
C VAL A 86 4.53 7.17 13.97
N PRO A 87 5.23 6.59 14.97
CA PRO A 87 6.35 7.25 15.59
C PRO A 87 7.59 7.13 14.69
N VAL A 88 8.15 8.26 14.27
CA VAL A 88 9.31 8.31 13.37
C VAL A 88 10.59 8.17 14.19
N GLY A 89 11.42 7.20 13.82
CA GLY A 89 12.72 6.92 14.43
C GLY A 89 13.88 7.57 13.69
N GLU A 90 15.07 7.29 14.18
CA GLU A 90 16.30 7.71 13.52
C GLU A 90 16.54 6.87 12.26
N ASP A 91 16.77 7.55 11.14
CA ASP A 91 17.06 6.93 9.85
C ASP A 91 18.58 6.93 9.64
N LEU A 92 19.20 5.75 9.81
CA LEU A 92 20.66 5.58 9.70
C LEU A 92 21.13 5.00 8.37
N ASP A 93 20.27 4.29 7.62
CA ASP A 93 20.69 3.74 6.32
C ASP A 93 20.71 4.83 5.22
N PRO A 94 21.41 4.59 4.12
CA PRO A 94 21.44 5.52 3.00
C PRO A 94 20.05 5.77 2.40
N PRO A 95 19.85 6.93 1.72
CA PRO A 95 18.64 7.18 0.96
C PRO A 95 18.38 6.12 -0.11
N ASP A 96 17.14 5.63 -0.20
CA ASP A 96 16.70 4.63 -1.17
C ASP A 96 15.78 5.28 -2.23
N PRO A 97 16.22 5.43 -3.50
CA PRO A 97 15.39 5.99 -4.57
C PRO A 97 14.21 5.08 -4.96
N ALA A 98 14.22 3.80 -4.57
CA ALA A 98 13.07 2.91 -4.72
C ALA A 98 12.01 3.13 -3.64
N ARG A 99 12.32 3.87 -2.57
CA ARG A 99 11.42 4.19 -1.46
C ARG A 99 11.70 5.58 -0.87
N PRO A 100 11.58 6.67 -1.64
CA PRO A 100 11.88 8.00 -1.13
C PRO A 100 10.93 8.48 -0.02
N GLU A 101 9.78 7.82 0.16
CA GLU A 101 8.83 8.01 1.25
C GLU A 101 9.00 7.05 2.45
N ALA A 102 10.07 6.26 2.48
CA ALA A 102 10.37 5.38 3.60
C ALA A 102 10.63 6.18 4.89
N VAL A 103 10.17 5.62 6.01
CA VAL A 103 10.49 6.05 7.37
C VAL A 103 10.95 4.86 8.20
N THR A 104 11.94 5.10 9.05
CA THR A 104 12.28 4.19 10.15
C THR A 104 11.26 4.38 11.27
N LEU A 105 10.75 3.28 11.83
CA LEU A 105 9.82 3.34 12.96
C LEU A 105 10.61 3.41 14.27
N ALA A 106 10.23 4.32 15.18
CA ALA A 106 10.77 4.36 16.54
C ALA A 106 10.11 3.32 17.48
N GLY A 107 9.08 2.63 17.02
CA GLY A 107 8.32 1.64 17.77
C GLY A 107 7.05 1.23 17.03
N ASP A 108 6.17 0.50 17.72
CA ASP A 108 4.92 0.02 17.12
C ASP A 108 3.98 1.15 16.70
N LEU A 109 3.19 0.86 15.67
CA LEU A 109 2.10 1.72 15.26
C LEU A 109 1.03 1.79 16.36
N VAL A 110 0.55 2.99 16.68
CA VAL A 110 -0.47 3.18 17.73
C VAL A 110 -1.86 3.35 17.10
N PRO A 111 -2.84 2.49 17.39
CA PRO A 111 -4.21 2.63 16.87
C PRO A 111 -4.87 3.93 17.33
N SER A 112 -5.41 4.69 16.39
CA SER A 112 -6.09 5.96 16.64
C SER A 112 -7.55 5.96 16.17
N GLY A 113 -7.92 5.01 15.31
CA GLY A 113 -9.30 4.79 14.89
C GLY A 113 -9.40 4.31 13.46
N ARG A 114 -10.46 4.73 12.77
CA ARG A 114 -10.71 4.37 11.37
C ARG A 114 -11.29 5.54 10.60
N LEU A 115 -10.89 5.69 9.34
CA LEU A 115 -11.50 6.70 8.48
C LEU A 115 -12.97 6.37 8.23
N ARG A 116 -13.84 7.36 8.41
CA ARG A 116 -15.24 7.25 8.00
C ARG A 116 -15.31 7.04 6.48
N ARG A 117 -16.24 6.20 6.02
CA ARG A 117 -16.41 5.87 4.59
C ARG A 117 -16.38 7.08 3.64
N ARG A 118 -17.12 8.16 3.98
CA ARG A 118 -17.15 9.39 3.17
C ARG A 118 -15.78 10.10 3.13
N ALA A 119 -15.05 10.11 4.24
CA ALA A 119 -13.73 10.70 4.34
C ALA A 119 -12.68 9.86 3.58
N ALA A 120 -12.72 8.54 3.74
CA ALA A 120 -11.86 7.60 3.00
C ALA A 120 -12.05 7.73 1.49
N ARG A 121 -13.31 7.69 0.99
CA ARG A 121 -13.60 7.87 -0.43
C ARG A 121 -13.08 9.20 -0.96
N ARG A 122 -13.21 10.29 -0.19
CA ARG A 122 -12.70 11.61 -0.58
C ARG A 122 -11.17 11.63 -0.62
N LEU A 123 -10.51 11.02 0.37
CA LEU A 123 -9.05 10.90 0.43
C LEU A 123 -8.53 10.11 -0.79
N LEU A 124 -9.04 8.89 -1.00
CA LEU A 124 -8.61 8.02 -2.10
C LEU A 124 -8.82 8.63 -3.48
N ARG A 125 -9.95 9.34 -3.70
CA ARG A 125 -10.18 10.06 -4.97
C ARG A 125 -9.17 11.18 -5.23
N ARG A 126 -8.62 11.78 -4.19
CA ARG A 126 -7.61 12.84 -4.31
C ARG A 126 -6.20 12.29 -4.47
N LEU A 127 -5.95 11.12 -3.88
CA LEU A 127 -4.69 10.38 -4.04
C LEU A 127 -4.60 9.66 -5.38
N ALA A 128 -5.75 9.30 -5.98
CA ALA A 128 -5.79 8.56 -7.22
C ALA A 128 -5.10 9.35 -8.33
N ALA A 129 -4.08 8.74 -8.94
CA ALA A 129 -3.38 9.31 -10.08
C ALA A 129 -4.36 9.54 -11.23
N PRO A 130 -4.27 10.69 -11.92
CA PRO A 130 -5.09 10.95 -13.08
C PRO A 130 -4.76 9.96 -14.19
N GLU A 131 -5.78 9.40 -14.82
CA GLU A 131 -5.62 8.54 -15.99
C GLU A 131 -5.42 9.42 -17.22
N LEU A 132 -4.15 9.64 -17.59
CA LEU A 132 -3.77 10.39 -18.77
C LEU A 132 -3.48 9.43 -19.92
N SER A 133 -3.89 9.76 -21.15
CA SER A 133 -3.61 8.93 -22.32
C SER A 133 -2.12 8.67 -22.48
N GLY A 134 -1.73 7.39 -22.59
CA GLY A 134 -0.33 6.98 -22.66
C GLY A 134 0.44 7.02 -21.33
N GLY A 135 -0.25 7.32 -20.21
CA GLY A 135 0.34 7.32 -18.88
C GLY A 135 0.92 5.95 -18.49
N THR A 136 1.96 5.98 -17.65
CA THR A 136 2.63 4.79 -17.14
C THR A 136 2.42 4.64 -15.63
N VAL A 137 2.30 3.40 -15.17
CA VAL A 137 2.23 3.12 -13.74
C VAL A 137 3.63 3.22 -13.17
N LEU A 138 3.89 4.21 -12.32
CA LEU A 138 5.20 4.50 -11.73
C LEU A 138 6.28 4.72 -12.80
N GLY A 139 5.99 5.55 -13.81
CA GLY A 139 7.00 6.04 -14.76
C GLY A 139 7.31 5.12 -15.94
N THR A 140 7.14 3.80 -15.83
CA THR A 140 7.43 2.85 -16.94
C THR A 140 6.26 1.96 -17.33
N ARG A 141 6.29 1.36 -18.53
CA ARG A 141 5.26 0.40 -18.96
C ARG A 141 5.49 -1.02 -18.43
N GLY A 142 6.75 -1.38 -18.18
CA GLY A 142 7.12 -2.74 -17.76
C GLY A 142 6.75 -3.07 -16.32
N PRO A 143 6.84 -4.36 -15.93
CA PRO A 143 6.55 -4.82 -14.58
C PRO A 143 7.65 -4.44 -13.56
N SER A 144 8.75 -3.84 -14.01
CA SER A 144 9.85 -3.38 -13.18
C SER A 144 10.51 -2.13 -13.78
N ILE A 145 11.41 -1.52 -13.01
CA ILE A 145 12.24 -0.37 -13.37
C ILE A 145 13.70 -0.73 -13.03
N ALA A 146 14.69 -0.30 -13.82
CA ALA A 146 16.08 -0.47 -13.40
C ALA A 146 16.34 0.44 -12.19
N TYR A 147 17.02 -0.06 -11.17
CA TYR A 147 17.28 0.72 -9.95
C TYR A 147 18.08 1.98 -10.24
N VAL A 148 19.01 1.90 -11.19
CA VAL A 148 19.84 3.04 -11.64
C VAL A 148 19.05 4.16 -12.33
N ASP A 149 17.84 3.87 -12.80
CA ASP A 149 16.96 4.85 -13.47
C ASP A 149 16.03 5.56 -12.46
N LEU A 150 16.08 5.19 -11.17
CA LEU A 150 15.22 5.78 -10.15
C LEU A 150 15.85 7.05 -9.57
N GLU A 151 15.05 8.11 -9.56
CA GLU A 151 15.42 9.38 -8.94
C GLU A 151 14.82 9.48 -7.53
N MET A 152 15.54 10.11 -6.60
CA MET A 152 15.14 10.30 -5.19
C MET A 152 13.83 11.06 -4.96
N HIS A 153 13.22 11.64 -6.01
CA HIS A 153 11.94 12.32 -5.94
C HIS A 153 10.82 11.62 -6.72
N SER A 154 11.14 10.51 -7.39
CA SER A 154 10.13 9.74 -8.12
C SER A 154 9.21 9.01 -7.13
N PRO A 155 7.88 9.08 -7.29
CA PRO A 155 6.97 8.36 -6.40
C PRO A 155 7.20 6.86 -6.53
N SER A 156 7.33 6.16 -5.40
CA SER A 156 7.46 4.71 -5.40
C SER A 156 6.15 3.97 -5.11
N VAL A 157 5.11 4.70 -4.72
CA VAL A 157 3.73 4.22 -4.54
C VAL A 157 2.76 5.14 -5.27
N VAL A 158 1.71 4.54 -5.83
CA VAL A 158 0.61 5.24 -6.49
C VAL A 158 -0.72 4.60 -6.15
N VAL A 159 -1.75 5.43 -5.99
CA VAL A 159 -3.15 4.98 -5.93
C VAL A 159 -3.74 5.10 -7.32
N LEU A 160 -4.36 4.05 -7.82
CA LEU A 160 -5.06 4.04 -9.11
C LEU A 160 -6.56 3.87 -8.87
N SER A 161 -7.39 4.65 -9.55
CA SER A 161 -8.84 4.36 -9.60
C SER A 161 -9.06 3.19 -10.54
N THR A 162 -9.80 2.17 -10.11
CA THR A 162 -10.19 1.07 -10.99
C THR A 162 -11.63 1.22 -11.45
N ALA A 163 -11.83 1.09 -12.76
CA ALA A 163 -13.10 0.59 -13.25
C ALA A 163 -13.16 -0.91 -12.90
N PRO A 164 -14.12 -1.37 -12.08
CA PRO A 164 -14.11 -2.75 -11.58
C PRO A 164 -14.19 -3.81 -12.67
N ARG A 165 -14.65 -3.45 -13.88
CA ARG A 165 -14.84 -4.39 -14.99
C ARG A 165 -13.53 -4.87 -15.63
N LEU A 166 -12.40 -4.27 -15.30
CA LEU A 166 -11.11 -4.61 -15.90
C LEU A 166 -10.12 -5.13 -14.85
N LEU A 167 -10.59 -5.48 -13.64
CA LEU A 167 -9.76 -6.04 -12.58
C LEU A 167 -9.93 -7.56 -12.54
N GLU A 168 -8.83 -8.30 -12.65
CA GLU A 168 -8.83 -9.76 -12.61
C GLU A 168 -7.66 -10.26 -11.76
N CYS A 169 -7.93 -11.14 -10.81
CA CYS A 169 -6.91 -11.72 -9.94
C CYS A 169 -6.80 -13.23 -10.21
N HIS A 170 -5.60 -13.75 -10.41
CA HIS A 170 -5.37 -15.13 -10.86
C HIS A 170 -4.01 -15.65 -10.40
N VAL A 171 -3.81 -16.97 -10.51
CA VAL A 171 -2.50 -17.61 -10.32
C VAL A 171 -1.76 -17.64 -11.65
N ARG A 172 -0.50 -17.17 -11.65
CA ARG A 172 0.40 -17.23 -12.81
C ARG A 172 0.94 -18.65 -13.00
N PRO A 173 1.49 -18.99 -14.17
CA PRO A 173 2.10 -20.30 -14.41
C PRO A 173 3.23 -20.68 -13.43
N ASP A 174 3.89 -19.69 -12.83
CA ASP A 174 4.92 -19.86 -11.79
C ASP A 174 4.33 -20.10 -10.38
N GLY A 175 3.02 -20.23 -10.26
CA GLY A 175 2.31 -20.40 -8.99
C GLY A 175 2.10 -19.12 -8.19
N ALA A 176 2.64 -17.99 -8.64
CA ALA A 176 2.49 -16.72 -7.93
C ALA A 176 1.12 -16.09 -8.20
N ALA A 177 0.51 -15.48 -7.18
CA ALA A 177 -0.70 -14.68 -7.36
C ALA A 177 -0.39 -13.38 -8.10
N ALA A 178 -1.26 -13.02 -9.03
CA ALA A 178 -1.16 -11.79 -9.80
C ALA A 178 -2.51 -11.10 -9.96
N CYS A 179 -2.42 -9.84 -10.35
CA CYS A 179 -3.55 -8.98 -10.61
C CYS A 179 -3.36 -8.27 -11.94
N SER A 180 -4.30 -8.50 -12.85
CA SER A 180 -4.40 -7.82 -14.14
C SER A 180 -5.38 -6.66 -14.04
N PHE A 181 -5.00 -5.50 -14.56
CA PHE A 181 -5.86 -4.33 -14.66
C PHE A 181 -5.52 -3.44 -15.85
N THR A 182 -6.52 -2.78 -16.42
CA THR A 182 -6.28 -1.76 -17.45
C THR A 182 -6.24 -0.37 -16.83
N TRP A 183 -5.21 0.39 -17.18
CA TRP A 183 -5.05 1.79 -16.79
C TRP A 183 -4.37 2.56 -17.93
N ALA A 184 -4.88 3.75 -18.25
CA ALA A 184 -4.43 4.59 -19.36
C ALA A 184 -4.43 3.85 -20.71
N GLY A 185 -5.43 2.99 -20.92
CA GLY A 185 -5.56 2.15 -22.12
C GLY A 185 -4.58 0.98 -22.22
N THR A 186 -3.75 0.74 -21.20
CA THR A 186 -2.77 -0.35 -21.17
C THR A 186 -3.14 -1.36 -20.10
N THR A 187 -3.20 -2.65 -20.47
CA THR A 187 -3.34 -3.73 -19.49
C THR A 187 -2.00 -4.04 -18.85
N GLN A 188 -1.99 -3.98 -17.53
CA GLN A 188 -0.88 -4.31 -16.64
C GLN A 188 -1.19 -5.62 -15.95
N ALA A 189 -0.19 -6.49 -15.79
CA ALA A 189 -0.29 -7.70 -14.97
C ALA A 189 0.86 -7.67 -13.97
N LEU A 190 0.52 -7.46 -12.69
CA LEU A 190 1.51 -7.28 -11.62
C LEU A 190 1.35 -8.35 -10.53
N PRO A 191 2.43 -8.74 -9.85
CA PRO A 191 2.36 -9.53 -8.63
C PRO A 191 1.36 -8.96 -7.62
N LEU A 192 0.60 -9.83 -6.98
CA LEU A 192 -0.42 -9.47 -6.00
C LEU A 192 0.10 -9.73 -4.57
N LEU A 193 0.27 -8.66 -3.81
CA LEU A 193 0.75 -8.71 -2.42
C LEU A 193 -0.35 -8.45 -1.38
N ASP A 194 -1.56 -8.02 -1.80
CA ASP A 194 -2.71 -7.93 -0.89
C ASP A 194 -3.02 -9.31 -0.29
N GLY A 195 -2.74 -9.51 1.00
CA GLY A 195 -2.85 -10.82 1.65
C GLY A 195 -4.24 -11.45 1.54
N ARG A 196 -5.30 -10.64 1.56
CA ARG A 196 -6.69 -11.10 1.51
C ARG A 196 -7.02 -11.70 0.15
N LEU A 197 -6.67 -10.98 -0.91
CA LEU A 197 -6.89 -11.47 -2.28
C LEU A 197 -5.89 -12.56 -2.66
N ARG A 198 -4.63 -12.43 -2.24
CA ARG A 198 -3.60 -13.45 -2.47
C ARG A 198 -4.07 -14.80 -1.93
N ARG A 199 -4.60 -14.84 -0.70
CA ARG A 199 -5.17 -16.06 -0.14
C ARG A 199 -6.33 -16.59 -0.97
N ALA A 200 -7.32 -15.74 -1.28
CA ALA A 200 -8.49 -16.15 -2.07
C ALA A 200 -8.12 -16.71 -3.46
N VAL A 201 -7.10 -16.13 -4.10
CA VAL A 201 -6.57 -16.59 -5.40
C VAL A 201 -5.87 -17.95 -5.25
N LEU A 202 -5.02 -18.10 -4.23
CA LEU A 202 -4.27 -19.34 -4.00
C LEU A 202 -5.15 -20.50 -3.55
N GLU A 203 -6.29 -20.24 -2.91
CA GLU A 203 -7.31 -21.24 -2.59
C GLU A 203 -8.05 -21.76 -3.84
N ARG A 204 -7.94 -21.06 -4.99
CA ARG A 204 -8.65 -21.37 -6.24
C ARG A 204 -7.75 -21.21 -7.48
N PRO A 205 -6.63 -21.96 -7.57
CA PRO A 205 -5.62 -21.73 -8.61
C PRO A 205 -6.10 -22.03 -10.04
N GLN A 206 -7.21 -22.76 -10.21
CA GLN A 206 -7.68 -23.24 -11.50
C GLN A 206 -8.39 -22.16 -12.33
N ARG A 207 -8.84 -21.07 -11.71
CA ARG A 207 -9.51 -19.97 -12.43
C ARG A 207 -9.28 -18.61 -11.80
N PRO A 208 -9.39 -17.53 -12.58
CA PRO A 208 -9.43 -16.18 -12.05
C PRO A 208 -10.62 -15.97 -11.09
N LEU A 209 -10.44 -15.07 -10.13
CA LEU A 209 -11.51 -14.56 -9.29
C LEU A 209 -12.39 -13.58 -10.07
N ASP A 210 -13.71 -13.78 -9.98
CA ASP A 210 -14.66 -12.82 -10.52
C ASP A 210 -14.84 -11.59 -9.60
N ILE A 211 -15.56 -10.58 -10.07
CA ILE A 211 -15.75 -9.33 -9.32
C ILE A 211 -16.48 -9.53 -7.97
N PRO A 212 -17.56 -10.33 -7.87
CA PRO A 212 -18.13 -10.71 -6.58
C PRO A 212 -17.14 -11.33 -5.61
N GLU A 213 -16.29 -12.25 -6.06
CA GLU A 213 -15.27 -12.92 -5.23
C GLU A 213 -14.21 -11.95 -4.76
N VAL A 214 -13.70 -11.10 -5.65
CA VAL A 214 -12.78 -10.01 -5.30
C VAL A 214 -13.42 -9.10 -4.26
N ALA A 215 -14.68 -8.72 -4.47
CA ALA A 215 -15.41 -7.86 -3.55
C ALA A 215 -15.62 -8.51 -2.17
N GLY A 216 -15.89 -9.81 -2.12
CA GLY A 216 -15.98 -10.59 -0.88
C GLY A 216 -14.66 -10.56 -0.10
N ALA A 217 -13.54 -10.83 -0.77
CA ALA A 217 -12.22 -10.86 -0.14
C ALA A 217 -11.77 -9.48 0.40
N VAL A 218 -12.05 -8.38 -0.33
CA VAL A 218 -11.64 -7.03 0.11
C VAL A 218 -12.67 -6.30 0.98
N GLY A 219 -13.82 -6.94 1.25
CA GLY A 219 -14.90 -6.41 2.10
C GLY A 219 -15.76 -5.32 1.43
N GLY A 220 -15.87 -5.33 0.10
CA GLY A 220 -16.74 -4.44 -0.66
C GLY A 220 -16.33 -4.31 -2.12
N ARG A 221 -17.11 -3.57 -2.93
CA ARG A 221 -16.82 -3.39 -4.36
C ARG A 221 -15.41 -2.75 -4.54
N PRO A 222 -14.47 -3.41 -5.25
CA PRO A 222 -13.14 -2.87 -5.48
C PRO A 222 -13.25 -1.57 -6.28
N ALA A 223 -12.40 -0.60 -5.96
CA ALA A 223 -12.46 0.72 -6.58
C ALA A 223 -11.11 1.43 -6.70
N PHE A 224 -10.13 1.04 -5.90
CA PHE A 224 -8.79 1.57 -6.01
C PHE A 224 -7.74 0.46 -5.87
N LEU A 225 -6.61 0.63 -6.54
CA LEU A 225 -5.40 -0.17 -6.33
C LEU A 225 -4.35 0.71 -5.68
N VAL A 226 -3.55 0.11 -4.80
CA VAL A 226 -2.30 0.66 -4.32
C VAL A 226 -1.21 -0.13 -5.03
N VAL A 227 -0.49 0.52 -5.93
CA VAL A 227 0.63 -0.10 -6.65
C VAL A 227 1.92 0.53 -6.13
N GLY A 228 2.94 -0.28 -5.88
CA GLY A 228 4.22 0.23 -5.43
C GLY A 228 5.41 -0.60 -5.89
N LEU A 229 6.59 0.01 -5.74
CA LEU A 229 7.89 -0.61 -6.02
C LEU A 229 8.33 -1.51 -4.87
N THR A 230 8.67 -2.77 -5.13
CA THR A 230 9.14 -3.70 -4.10
C THR A 230 10.66 -3.58 -3.86
N ALA A 231 11.24 -4.48 -3.07
CA ALA A 231 12.70 -4.53 -2.89
C ALA A 231 13.45 -4.70 -4.23
N VAL A 232 14.66 -4.17 -4.30
CA VAL A 232 15.57 -4.36 -5.43
C VAL A 232 15.93 -5.84 -5.58
N ARG A 233 15.81 -6.38 -6.78
CA ARG A 233 16.17 -7.75 -7.16
C ARG A 233 16.93 -7.73 -8.48
N ASN A 234 18.17 -8.21 -8.48
CA ASN A 234 19.03 -8.28 -9.66
C ASN A 234 19.15 -6.93 -10.41
N GLY A 235 19.31 -5.82 -9.67
CA GLY A 235 19.43 -4.47 -10.25
C GLY A 235 18.11 -3.85 -10.73
N HIS A 236 16.98 -4.54 -10.56
CA HIS A 236 15.66 -4.05 -10.92
C HIS A 236 14.74 -3.94 -9.71
N VAL A 237 13.75 -3.06 -9.82
CA VAL A 237 12.74 -2.81 -8.80
C VAL A 237 11.37 -3.20 -9.38
N PRO A 238 10.83 -4.37 -8.99
CA PRO A 238 9.52 -4.81 -9.46
C PRO A 238 8.39 -3.91 -8.96
N LYS A 239 7.31 -3.83 -9.73
CA LYS A 239 6.04 -3.25 -9.32
C LYS A 239 5.13 -4.35 -8.81
N ALA A 240 4.31 -4.04 -7.82
CA ALA A 240 3.31 -4.97 -7.31
C ALA A 240 2.03 -4.24 -6.88
N VAL A 241 0.90 -4.96 -6.94
CA VAL A 241 -0.35 -4.52 -6.30
C VAL A 241 -0.24 -4.81 -4.81
N LEU A 242 0.01 -3.77 -4.03
CA LEU A 242 0.17 -3.84 -2.58
C LEU A 242 -1.16 -3.99 -1.86
N ALA A 243 -2.23 -3.38 -2.38
CA ALA A 243 -3.57 -3.49 -1.84
C ALA A 243 -4.65 -3.22 -2.88
N VAL A 244 -5.81 -3.84 -2.67
CA VAL A 244 -7.06 -3.51 -3.37
C VAL A 244 -8.05 -2.93 -2.37
N LEU A 245 -8.50 -1.71 -2.63
CA LEU A 245 -9.34 -0.94 -1.73
C LEU A 245 -10.78 -0.86 -2.26
N SER A 246 -11.72 -1.02 -1.33
CA SER A 246 -13.16 -0.96 -1.60
C SER A 246 -13.75 0.44 -1.40
N ARG A 247 -15.00 0.61 -1.84
CA ARG A 247 -15.66 1.91 -2.07
C ARG A 247 -16.53 2.52 -0.98
#